data_AF-X6N692-F1
#
_entry.id   AF-X6N692-F1
#
_cell.length_a   1.000
_cell.length_b   1.000
_cell.length_c   1.000
_cell.angle_alpha   90.00
_cell.angle_beta   90.00
_cell.angle_gamma   90.00
#
_symmetry.space_group_name_H-M   'P 1'
#
loop_
_entity.id
_entity.type
_entity.pdbx_description
1 polymer ?
#
loop_
_entity_poly.entity_id
_entity_poly.type
_entity_poly.pdbx_seq_one_letter_code
_entity_poly.pdbx_strand_id
1 'polypeptide(L)'
;MTATTTTMMTTTATAAVMISQQHRTKMLESLSKSKTKRELLGKMSMPLSKVEERLRQHSNELMEIQSKRKQIKETMATEMEEWNRQGAWECGHVCTSYYENYDLWLKLKMQICSANIECFRYKYKEIKKVFDKVHTNEKRMSMEDMIMSIDAALMTASNIRLPPAIIEVRTQEKTLQGVIKQLEQKYEEKKLDVRKPMTAQERTKHLLTLLDLMFEGFTYFHPIDNGFQVTFEQLLLDPRFEESRIITKWKELEKKNKDINMSNISRFLFNLTETLLKNAELTADKPYFQPHFFDATHLMTCRCIFPRSKELLQHILQKHHEKDRLYLKRLTWMASLTQEQIGIEEQFTCKIQHHSQPPYGQAITHIKMIDIVTTLSPQDSVATLIESVHCIQKIASEYYRINCDADHNSSSFKEPIINGDSLFPIVVFCVLQSGIHTWHAWLYCMEHFFRREILNFGQSGFCFTLLKATVTYVMSKRPSDFSLDDNIE
;
A
#
# COMPACT_ATOMS: atom_id res chain seq x y z
N MET A 1 -20.37 35.51 -29.95
CA MET A 1 -20.76 34.26 -30.64
C MET A 1 -21.65 33.40 -29.74
N THR A 2 -22.75 33.95 -29.22
CA THR A 2 -23.66 33.28 -28.26
C THR A 2 -25.11 33.18 -28.76
N ALA A 3 -25.43 33.73 -29.93
CA ALA A 3 -26.78 33.72 -30.49
C ALA A 3 -27.13 32.45 -31.29
N THR A 4 -26.12 31.67 -31.74
CA THR A 4 -26.34 30.53 -32.64
C THR A 4 -26.80 29.27 -31.91
N THR A 5 -26.49 29.12 -30.63
CA THR A 5 -26.81 27.90 -29.85
C THR A 5 -28.29 27.85 -29.44
N THR A 6 -28.93 29.00 -29.20
CA THR A 6 -30.32 29.08 -28.74
C THR A 6 -31.33 28.70 -29.83
N THR A 7 -31.04 29.05 -31.09
CA THR A 7 -31.94 28.78 -32.23
C THR A 7 -31.95 27.30 -32.65
N MET A 8 -30.88 26.54 -32.38
CA MET A 8 -30.82 25.10 -32.65
C MET A 8 -31.54 24.23 -31.59
N MET A 9 -31.61 24.69 -30.33
CA MET A 9 -32.33 23.96 -29.28
C MET A 9 -33.86 24.08 -29.42
N THR A 10 -34.37 25.22 -29.89
CA THR A 10 -35.81 25.41 -30.13
C THR A 10 -36.30 24.56 -31.29
N THR A 11 -35.54 24.45 -32.39
CA THR A 11 -35.94 23.63 -33.56
C THR A 11 -35.97 22.12 -33.27
N THR A 12 -35.08 21.61 -32.42
CA THR A 12 -35.06 20.19 -32.02
C THR A 12 -36.20 19.82 -31.08
N ALA A 13 -36.60 20.74 -30.18
CA ALA A 13 -37.74 20.55 -29.29
C ALA A 13 -39.07 20.46 -30.07
N THR A 14 -39.29 21.34 -31.05
CA THR A 14 -40.52 21.32 -31.87
C THR A 14 -40.62 20.04 -32.71
N ALA A 15 -39.50 19.57 -33.28
CA ALA A 15 -39.45 18.33 -34.04
C ALA A 15 -39.80 17.10 -33.18
N ALA A 16 -39.28 17.03 -31.95
CA ALA A 16 -39.58 15.91 -31.04
C ALA A 16 -41.06 15.86 -30.63
N VAL A 17 -41.69 17.02 -30.44
CA VAL A 17 -43.13 17.13 -30.14
C VAL A 17 -43.98 16.67 -31.33
N MET A 18 -43.63 17.09 -32.55
CA MET A 18 -44.36 16.66 -33.76
C MET A 18 -44.23 15.15 -34.01
N ILE A 19 -43.05 14.57 -33.81
CA ILE A 19 -42.83 13.12 -33.94
C ILE A 19 -43.64 12.34 -32.90
N SER A 20 -43.68 12.82 -31.65
CA SER A 20 -44.48 12.22 -30.57
C SER A 20 -45.98 12.23 -30.89
N GLN A 21 -46.50 13.37 -31.39
CA GLN A 21 -47.90 13.47 -31.79
C GLN A 21 -48.23 12.54 -32.96
N GLN A 22 -47.39 12.49 -34.00
CA GLN A 22 -47.62 11.62 -35.14
C GLN A 22 -47.59 10.14 -34.75
N HIS A 23 -46.72 9.76 -33.82
CA HIS A 23 -46.63 8.39 -33.31
C HIS A 23 -47.84 8.03 -32.43
N ARG A 24 -48.36 8.98 -31.65
CA ARG A 24 -49.59 8.83 -30.88
C ARG A 24 -50.80 8.60 -31.79
N THR A 25 -50.97 9.43 -32.82
CA THR A 25 -52.11 9.31 -33.75
C THR A 25 -52.11 7.95 -34.44
N LYS A 26 -50.95 7.48 -34.93
CA LYS A 26 -50.80 6.15 -35.53
C LYS A 26 -51.10 5.02 -34.54
N MET A 27 -50.74 5.20 -33.27
CA MET A 27 -51.03 4.21 -32.22
C MET A 27 -52.53 4.14 -31.92
N LEU A 28 -53.18 5.28 -31.75
CA LEU A 28 -54.62 5.39 -31.54
C LEU A 28 -55.42 4.81 -32.72
N GLU A 29 -55.04 5.16 -33.96
CA GLU A 29 -55.62 4.56 -35.17
C GLU A 29 -55.41 3.04 -35.23
N SER A 30 -54.25 2.56 -34.78
CA SER A 30 -54.00 1.12 -34.70
C SER A 30 -54.91 0.47 -33.66
N LEU A 31 -55.05 1.06 -32.47
CA LEU A 31 -55.89 0.53 -31.41
C LEU A 31 -57.39 0.54 -31.78
N SER A 32 -57.86 1.61 -32.44
CA SER A 32 -59.27 1.75 -32.86
C SER A 32 -59.69 0.78 -33.97
N LYS A 33 -58.73 0.28 -34.77
CA LYS A 33 -58.96 -0.77 -35.78
C LYS A 33 -59.21 -2.17 -35.18
N SER A 34 -59.00 -2.37 -33.87
CA SER A 34 -59.26 -3.66 -33.22
C SER A 34 -60.77 -3.95 -33.17
N LYS A 35 -61.20 -5.08 -33.70
CA LYS A 35 -62.61 -5.49 -33.72
C LYS A 35 -63.02 -6.24 -32.45
N THR A 36 -62.06 -6.79 -31.73
CA THR A 36 -62.30 -7.58 -30.53
C THR A 36 -61.43 -7.12 -29.36
N LYS A 37 -61.93 -7.30 -28.14
CA LYS A 37 -61.17 -7.03 -26.89
C LYS A 37 -59.89 -7.87 -26.82
N ARG A 38 -59.94 -9.09 -27.36
CA ARG A 38 -58.81 -10.00 -27.48
C ARG A 38 -57.69 -9.46 -28.39
N GLU A 39 -58.05 -8.82 -29.51
CA GLU A 39 -57.09 -8.15 -30.39
C GLU A 39 -56.39 -6.97 -29.68
N LEU A 40 -57.10 -6.19 -28.86
CA LEU A 40 -56.49 -5.13 -28.06
C LEU A 40 -55.48 -5.67 -27.05
N LEU A 41 -55.84 -6.72 -26.32
CA LEU A 41 -54.93 -7.39 -25.39
C LEU A 41 -53.70 -7.95 -26.12
N GLY A 42 -53.88 -8.51 -27.32
CA GLY A 42 -52.77 -8.95 -28.19
C GLY A 42 -51.87 -7.81 -28.66
N LYS A 43 -52.42 -6.61 -28.92
CA LYS A 43 -51.62 -5.42 -29.24
C LYS A 43 -50.82 -4.90 -28.05
N MET A 44 -51.23 -5.20 -26.83
CA MET A 44 -50.55 -4.81 -25.59
C MET A 44 -49.50 -5.83 -25.13
N SER A 45 -49.69 -7.12 -25.44
CA SER A 45 -48.72 -8.17 -25.12
C SER A 45 -47.38 -7.98 -25.85
N MET A 46 -47.39 -7.47 -27.08
CA MET A 46 -46.17 -7.21 -27.84
C MET A 46 -45.28 -6.12 -27.21
N PRO A 47 -45.77 -4.90 -26.88
CA PRO A 47 -45.00 -3.92 -26.11
C PRO A 47 -44.50 -4.45 -24.77
N LEU A 48 -45.31 -5.21 -24.04
CA LEU A 48 -44.93 -5.81 -22.76
C LEU A 48 -43.74 -6.76 -22.94
N SER A 49 -43.82 -7.68 -23.91
CA SER A 49 -42.74 -8.61 -24.26
C SER A 49 -41.47 -7.88 -24.72
N LYS A 50 -41.59 -6.80 -25.50
CA LYS A 50 -40.44 -5.98 -25.92
C LYS A 50 -39.73 -5.30 -24.74
N VAL A 51 -40.49 -4.78 -23.76
CA VAL A 51 -39.92 -4.18 -22.55
C VAL A 51 -39.25 -5.23 -21.68
N GLU A 52 -39.87 -6.40 -21.54
CA GLU A 52 -39.31 -7.54 -20.81
C GLU A 52 -37.99 -8.04 -21.42
N GLU A 53 -37.92 -8.14 -22.74
CA GLU A 53 -36.70 -8.52 -23.44
C GLU A 53 -35.58 -7.49 -23.25
N ARG A 54 -35.90 -6.18 -23.28
CA ARG A 54 -34.93 -5.12 -22.98
C ARG A 54 -34.45 -5.16 -21.52
N LEU A 55 -35.33 -5.49 -20.58
CA LEU A 55 -34.95 -5.71 -19.18
C LEU A 55 -33.96 -6.87 -19.05
N ARG A 56 -34.27 -8.00 -19.69
CA ARG A 56 -33.38 -9.17 -19.72
C ARG A 56 -32.03 -8.82 -20.33
N GLN A 57 -32.02 -8.11 -21.45
CA GLN A 57 -30.80 -7.65 -22.11
C GLN A 57 -29.92 -6.82 -21.18
N HIS A 58 -30.46 -5.78 -20.54
CA HIS A 58 -29.67 -4.93 -19.64
C HIS A 58 -29.27 -5.65 -18.34
N SER A 59 -30.08 -6.59 -17.86
CA SER A 59 -29.72 -7.43 -16.72
C SER A 59 -28.53 -8.34 -17.05
N ASN A 60 -28.53 -8.95 -18.24
CA ASN A 60 -27.41 -9.78 -18.71
C ASN A 60 -26.15 -8.92 -18.89
N GLU A 61 -26.27 -7.75 -19.53
CA GLU A 61 -25.18 -6.78 -19.70
C GLU A 61 -24.57 -6.36 -18.35
N LEU A 62 -25.41 -6.08 -17.34
CA LEU A 62 -24.94 -5.74 -15.99
C LEU A 62 -24.14 -6.90 -15.35
N MET A 63 -24.62 -8.13 -15.49
CA MET A 63 -23.92 -9.32 -14.98
C MET A 63 -22.57 -9.53 -15.69
N GLU A 64 -22.51 -9.34 -17.01
CA GLU A 64 -21.26 -9.40 -17.78
C GLU A 64 -20.26 -8.34 -17.33
N ILE A 65 -20.72 -7.09 -17.11
CA ILE A 65 -19.87 -6.00 -16.61
C ILE A 65 -19.34 -6.32 -15.20
N GLN A 66 -20.18 -6.87 -14.31
CA GLN A 66 -19.77 -7.28 -12.97
C GLN A 66 -18.70 -8.39 -13.01
N SER A 67 -18.89 -9.39 -13.86
CA SER A 67 -17.93 -10.47 -14.08
C SER A 67 -16.59 -9.91 -14.58
N LYS A 68 -16.63 -9.05 -15.61
CA LYS A 68 -15.44 -8.40 -16.19
C LYS A 68 -14.70 -7.54 -15.17
N ARG A 69 -15.42 -6.84 -14.31
CA ARG A 69 -14.83 -6.04 -13.22
C ARG A 69 -14.06 -6.91 -12.22
N LYS A 70 -14.61 -8.09 -11.88
CA LYS A 70 -13.93 -9.06 -11.02
C LYS A 70 -12.65 -9.56 -11.69
N GLN A 71 -12.75 -9.98 -12.96
CA GLN A 71 -11.61 -10.46 -13.75
C GLN A 71 -10.47 -9.42 -13.79
N ILE A 72 -10.78 -8.15 -14.08
CA ILE A 72 -9.77 -7.09 -14.15
C ILE A 72 -9.04 -6.89 -12.82
N LYS A 73 -9.73 -6.97 -11.69
CA LYS A 73 -9.08 -6.87 -10.37
C LYS A 73 -8.16 -8.05 -10.10
N GLU A 74 -8.57 -9.25 -10.47
CA GLU A 74 -7.75 -10.47 -10.37
C GLU A 74 -6.51 -10.37 -11.29
N THR A 75 -6.67 -9.86 -12.52
CA THR A 75 -5.57 -9.62 -13.46
C THR A 75 -4.62 -8.55 -12.94
N MET A 76 -5.13 -7.40 -12.47
CA MET A 76 -4.32 -6.33 -11.88
C MET A 76 -3.50 -6.85 -10.70
N ALA A 77 -4.10 -7.61 -9.78
CA ALA A 77 -3.37 -8.18 -8.64
C ALA A 77 -2.23 -9.09 -9.10
N THR A 78 -2.49 -9.95 -10.09
CA THR A 78 -1.49 -10.88 -10.66
C THR A 78 -0.34 -10.14 -11.34
N GLU A 79 -0.64 -9.18 -12.22
CA GLU A 79 0.38 -8.40 -12.92
C GLU A 79 1.16 -7.48 -11.97
N MET A 80 0.50 -6.88 -10.98
CA MET A 80 1.19 -6.07 -9.95
C MET A 80 2.14 -6.93 -9.11
N GLU A 81 1.75 -8.16 -8.76
CA GLU A 81 2.66 -9.08 -8.06
C GLU A 81 3.87 -9.42 -8.93
N GLU A 82 3.66 -9.65 -10.23
CA GLU A 82 4.74 -9.87 -11.20
C GLU A 82 5.69 -8.67 -11.27
N TRP A 83 5.18 -7.45 -11.46
CA TRP A 83 6.00 -6.25 -11.56
C TRP A 83 6.77 -5.95 -10.27
N ASN A 84 6.14 -6.14 -9.11
CA ASN A 84 6.81 -6.00 -7.82
C ASN A 84 7.93 -7.03 -7.63
N ARG A 85 7.72 -8.27 -8.10
CA ARG A 85 8.73 -9.33 -8.07
C ARG A 85 9.92 -9.02 -8.96
N GLN A 86 9.68 -8.41 -10.11
CA GLN A 86 10.70 -7.98 -11.08
C GLN A 86 11.35 -6.64 -10.73
N GLY A 87 10.88 -5.95 -9.67
CA GLY A 87 11.31 -4.58 -9.36
C GLY A 87 10.93 -3.56 -10.44
N ALA A 88 9.99 -3.85 -11.34
CA ALA A 88 9.61 -3.00 -12.46
C ALA A 88 8.59 -1.91 -12.05
N TRP A 89 8.97 -1.07 -11.08
CA TRP A 89 8.05 -0.12 -10.42
C TRP A 89 7.34 0.84 -11.38
N GLU A 90 8.04 1.36 -12.38
CA GLU A 90 7.42 2.24 -13.39
C GLU A 90 6.33 1.51 -14.20
N CYS A 91 6.56 0.24 -14.53
CA CYS A 91 5.55 -0.60 -15.17
C CYS A 91 4.36 -0.83 -14.22
N GLY A 92 4.62 -1.09 -12.95
CA GLY A 92 3.60 -1.19 -11.90
C GLY A 92 2.75 0.08 -11.74
N HIS A 93 3.33 1.27 -11.84
CA HIS A 93 2.59 2.54 -11.78
C HIS A 93 1.67 2.74 -13.00
N VAL A 94 2.15 2.43 -14.20
CA VAL A 94 1.34 2.53 -15.43
C VAL A 94 0.24 1.45 -15.43
N CYS A 95 0.55 0.24 -14.98
CA CYS A 95 -0.38 -0.87 -14.75
C CYS A 95 -1.53 -0.44 -13.81
N THR A 96 -1.19 0.11 -12.65
CA THR A 96 -2.16 0.62 -11.66
C THR A 96 -3.05 1.68 -12.28
N SER A 97 -2.45 2.67 -12.93
CA SER A 97 -3.18 3.75 -13.60
C SER A 97 -4.16 3.20 -14.64
N TYR A 98 -3.75 2.23 -15.46
CA TYR A 98 -4.61 1.60 -16.46
C TYR A 98 -5.80 0.87 -15.82
N TYR A 99 -5.56 -0.05 -14.88
CA TYR A 99 -6.62 -0.88 -14.31
C TYR A 99 -7.56 -0.12 -13.38
N GLU A 100 -7.08 0.88 -12.63
CA GLU A 100 -7.94 1.73 -11.79
C GLU A 100 -8.91 2.56 -12.64
N ASN A 101 -8.42 3.13 -13.76
CA ASN A 101 -9.28 3.83 -14.71
C ASN A 101 -10.25 2.88 -15.40
N TYR A 102 -9.83 1.65 -15.69
CA TYR A 102 -10.71 0.60 -16.24
C TYR A 102 -11.83 0.23 -15.25
N ASP A 103 -11.52 0.01 -13.97
CA ASP A 103 -12.53 -0.25 -12.91
C ASP A 103 -13.51 0.91 -12.80
N LEU A 104 -13.02 2.16 -12.89
CA LEU A 104 -13.88 3.35 -12.89
C LEU A 104 -14.83 3.38 -14.10
N TRP A 105 -14.34 3.07 -15.29
CA TRP A 105 -15.19 2.99 -16.49
C TRP A 105 -16.25 1.90 -16.40
N LEU A 106 -15.90 0.73 -15.86
CA LEU A 106 -16.89 -0.33 -15.61
C LEU A 106 -17.93 0.11 -14.58
N LYS A 107 -17.55 0.84 -13.52
CA LYS A 107 -18.52 1.41 -12.56
C LYS A 107 -19.50 2.36 -13.24
N LEU A 108 -19.04 3.25 -14.12
CA LEU A 108 -19.93 4.15 -14.87
C LEU A 108 -20.89 3.36 -15.78
N LYS A 109 -20.39 2.32 -16.47
CA LYS A 109 -21.24 1.42 -17.26
C LYS A 109 -22.28 0.68 -16.41
N MET A 110 -21.91 0.20 -15.22
CA MET A 110 -22.84 -0.43 -14.28
C MET A 110 -23.93 0.56 -13.85
N GLN A 111 -23.59 1.83 -13.58
CA GLN A 111 -24.57 2.87 -13.24
C GLN A 111 -25.55 3.12 -14.38
N ILE A 112 -25.05 3.25 -15.62
CA ILE A 112 -25.90 3.43 -16.81
C ILE A 112 -26.84 2.23 -17.01
N CYS A 113 -26.32 0.99 -16.89
CA CYS A 113 -27.13 -0.22 -17.03
C CYS A 113 -28.17 -0.34 -15.93
N SER A 114 -27.81 -0.03 -14.68
CA SER A 114 -28.74 -0.06 -13.54
C SER A 114 -29.89 0.95 -13.74
N ALA A 115 -29.57 2.16 -14.18
CA ALA A 115 -30.58 3.17 -14.50
C ALA A 115 -31.48 2.77 -15.68
N ASN A 116 -30.93 2.09 -16.70
CA ASN A 116 -31.73 1.50 -17.77
C ASN A 116 -32.68 0.43 -17.22
N ILE A 117 -32.20 -0.49 -16.38
CA ILE A 117 -33.03 -1.54 -15.76
C ILE A 117 -34.18 -0.91 -14.97
N GLU A 118 -33.91 0.09 -14.13
CA GLU A 118 -34.95 0.79 -13.38
C GLU A 118 -35.97 1.46 -14.30
N CYS A 119 -35.50 2.21 -15.30
CA CYS A 119 -36.35 2.86 -16.30
C CYS A 119 -37.28 1.88 -17.01
N PHE A 120 -36.74 0.76 -17.51
CA PHE A 120 -37.56 -0.27 -18.16
C PHE A 120 -38.45 -1.04 -17.18
N ARG A 121 -38.06 -1.18 -15.91
CA ARG A 121 -38.88 -1.81 -14.87
C ARG A 121 -40.11 -0.96 -14.56
N TYR A 122 -39.96 0.35 -14.48
CA TYR A 122 -41.10 1.28 -14.36
C TYR A 122 -42.02 1.20 -15.59
N LYS A 123 -41.45 1.19 -16.81
CA LYS A 123 -42.24 1.01 -18.05
C LYS A 123 -43.03 -0.30 -18.03
N TYR A 124 -42.39 -1.39 -17.64
CA TYR A 124 -43.03 -2.70 -17.53
C TYR A 124 -44.19 -2.66 -16.54
N LYS A 125 -43.99 -2.08 -15.35
CA LYS A 125 -45.00 -1.99 -14.30
C LYS A 125 -46.25 -1.21 -14.76
N GLU A 126 -46.07 -0.08 -15.44
CA GLU A 126 -47.20 0.74 -15.93
C GLU A 126 -48.00 0.00 -17.01
N ILE A 127 -47.32 -0.61 -17.98
CA ILE A 127 -47.99 -1.42 -19.01
C ILE A 127 -48.68 -2.63 -18.36
N LYS A 128 -47.98 -3.37 -17.50
CA LYS A 128 -48.51 -4.58 -16.85
C LYS A 128 -49.75 -4.30 -15.98
N LYS A 129 -49.73 -3.22 -15.20
CA LYS A 129 -50.87 -2.79 -14.37
C LYS A 129 -52.14 -2.58 -15.22
N VAL A 130 -52.02 -1.90 -16.35
CA VAL A 130 -53.16 -1.67 -17.24
C VAL A 130 -53.56 -2.95 -17.97
N PHE A 131 -52.60 -3.77 -18.39
CA PHE A 131 -52.86 -5.06 -19.00
C PHE A 131 -53.69 -5.96 -18.08
N ASP A 132 -53.28 -6.10 -16.83
CA ASP A 132 -53.96 -6.92 -15.83
C ASP A 132 -55.33 -6.35 -15.47
N LYS A 133 -55.47 -5.01 -15.39
CA LYS A 133 -56.76 -4.34 -15.15
C LYS A 133 -57.74 -4.58 -16.30
N VAL A 134 -57.30 -4.43 -17.54
CA VAL A 134 -58.13 -4.63 -18.75
C VAL A 134 -58.51 -6.10 -18.89
N HIS A 135 -57.57 -7.02 -18.65
CA HIS A 135 -57.81 -8.45 -18.71
C HIS A 135 -58.83 -8.91 -17.65
N THR A 136 -58.67 -8.45 -16.40
CA THR A 136 -59.57 -8.81 -15.29
C THR A 136 -60.98 -8.24 -15.48
N ASN A 137 -61.09 -7.03 -16.03
CA ASN A 137 -62.36 -6.34 -16.27
C ASN A 137 -62.87 -6.49 -17.71
N GLU A 138 -62.39 -7.47 -18.48
CA GLU A 138 -62.67 -7.58 -19.91
C GLU A 138 -64.18 -7.57 -20.21
N LYS A 139 -64.99 -8.24 -19.38
CA LYS A 139 -66.45 -8.30 -19.54
C LYS A 139 -67.17 -6.99 -19.18
N ARG A 140 -66.57 -6.16 -18.30
CA ARG A 140 -67.20 -4.97 -17.70
C ARG A 140 -66.80 -3.65 -18.37
N MET A 141 -65.59 -3.56 -18.92
CA MET A 141 -65.14 -2.36 -19.62
C MET A 141 -65.73 -2.26 -21.03
N SER A 142 -66.09 -1.04 -21.45
CA SER A 142 -66.39 -0.76 -22.86
C SER A 142 -65.12 -0.86 -23.71
N MET A 143 -65.29 -1.00 -25.03
CA MET A 143 -64.15 -1.05 -25.96
C MET A 143 -63.37 0.26 -25.97
N GLU A 144 -64.08 1.40 -25.93
CA GLU A 144 -63.47 2.74 -25.88
C GLU A 144 -62.65 2.95 -24.61
N ASP A 145 -63.16 2.52 -23.45
CA ASP A 145 -62.42 2.62 -22.19
C ASP A 145 -61.13 1.79 -22.21
N MET A 146 -61.13 0.63 -22.89
CA MET A 146 -59.93 -0.19 -23.08
C MET A 146 -58.91 0.52 -23.96
N ILE A 147 -59.36 1.06 -25.10
CA ILE A 147 -58.49 1.80 -26.02
C ILE A 147 -57.84 2.98 -25.31
N MET A 148 -58.63 3.77 -24.56
CA MET A 148 -58.14 4.92 -23.81
C MET A 148 -57.17 4.51 -22.70
N SER A 149 -57.46 3.44 -21.97
CA SER A 149 -56.56 2.93 -20.94
C SER A 149 -55.23 2.44 -21.50
N ILE A 150 -55.27 1.70 -22.62
CA ILE A 150 -54.07 1.18 -23.30
C ILE A 150 -53.24 2.33 -23.90
N ASP A 151 -53.87 3.29 -24.58
CA ASP A 151 -53.19 4.48 -25.11
C ASP A 151 -52.50 5.23 -23.96
N ALA A 152 -53.21 5.51 -22.87
CA ALA A 152 -52.66 6.19 -21.71
C ALA A 152 -51.46 5.45 -21.11
N ALA A 153 -51.52 4.13 -20.99
CA ALA A 153 -50.42 3.31 -20.48
C ALA A 153 -49.18 3.36 -21.39
N LEU A 154 -49.38 3.20 -22.69
CA LEU A 154 -48.30 3.21 -23.68
C LEU A 154 -47.66 4.60 -23.78
N MET A 155 -48.48 5.66 -23.74
CA MET A 155 -48.00 7.04 -23.69
C MET A 155 -47.22 7.32 -22.42
N THR A 156 -47.72 6.90 -21.25
CA THR A 156 -47.02 7.03 -19.96
C THR A 156 -45.69 6.30 -20.00
N ALA A 157 -45.66 5.03 -20.43
CA ALA A 157 -44.44 4.26 -20.58
C ALA A 157 -43.46 4.88 -21.59
N SER A 158 -43.98 5.46 -22.68
CA SER A 158 -43.16 6.16 -23.67
C SER A 158 -42.58 7.48 -23.15
N ASN A 159 -43.15 8.09 -22.11
CA ASN A 159 -42.67 9.32 -21.50
C ASN A 159 -41.66 9.07 -20.37
N ILE A 160 -41.54 7.84 -19.87
CA ILE A 160 -40.49 7.47 -18.93
C ILE A 160 -39.13 7.57 -19.65
N ARG A 161 -38.28 8.46 -19.14
CA ARG A 161 -36.94 8.78 -19.65
C ARG A 161 -35.90 8.45 -18.59
N LEU A 162 -34.65 8.31 -19.03
CA LEU A 162 -33.54 8.24 -18.10
C LEU A 162 -33.37 9.60 -17.39
N PRO A 163 -32.96 9.61 -16.11
CA PRO A 163 -32.61 10.83 -15.42
C PRO A 163 -31.52 11.62 -16.18
N PRO A 164 -31.57 12.97 -16.22
CA PRO A 164 -30.55 13.78 -16.89
C PRO A 164 -29.12 13.50 -16.41
N ALA A 165 -28.95 13.18 -15.11
CA ALA A 165 -27.66 12.77 -14.55
C ALA A 165 -27.01 11.58 -15.29
N ILE A 166 -27.82 10.66 -15.85
CA ILE A 166 -27.28 9.50 -16.62
C ILE A 166 -26.73 9.94 -17.98
N ILE A 167 -27.20 11.06 -18.53
CA ILE A 167 -26.63 11.63 -19.78
C ILE A 167 -25.22 12.16 -19.51
N GLU A 168 -25.02 12.81 -18.36
CA GLU A 168 -23.71 13.25 -17.90
C GLU A 168 -22.78 12.04 -17.67
N VAL A 169 -23.25 11.02 -16.95
CA VAL A 169 -22.49 9.77 -16.74
C VAL A 169 -22.10 9.10 -18.07
N ARG A 170 -22.97 9.10 -19.08
CA ARG A 170 -22.61 8.61 -20.44
C ARG A 170 -21.54 9.43 -21.12
N THR A 171 -21.49 10.73 -20.85
CA THR A 171 -20.46 11.61 -21.43
C THR A 171 -19.12 11.35 -20.76
N GLN A 172 -19.12 11.21 -19.43
CA GLN A 172 -17.95 10.80 -18.65
C GLN A 172 -17.44 9.41 -19.07
N GLU A 173 -18.34 8.44 -19.27
CA GLU A 173 -18.02 7.08 -19.72
C GLU A 173 -17.27 7.09 -21.07
N LYS A 174 -17.74 7.88 -22.05
CA LYS A 174 -17.08 8.03 -23.36
C LYS A 174 -15.71 8.68 -23.26
N THR A 175 -15.59 9.75 -22.46
CA THR A 175 -14.29 10.42 -22.24
C THR A 175 -13.30 9.45 -21.62
N LEU A 176 -13.72 8.72 -20.58
CA LEU A 176 -12.89 7.76 -19.87
C LEU A 176 -12.49 6.58 -20.76
N GLN A 177 -13.35 6.14 -21.67
CA GLN A 177 -13.00 5.14 -22.67
C GLN A 177 -11.80 5.57 -23.55
N GLY A 178 -11.73 6.86 -23.90
CA GLY A 178 -10.58 7.42 -24.63
C GLY A 178 -9.30 7.42 -23.80
N VAL A 179 -9.39 7.80 -22.53
CA VAL A 179 -8.26 7.78 -21.57
C VAL A 179 -7.73 6.35 -21.38
N ILE A 180 -8.61 5.37 -21.20
CA ILE A 180 -8.22 3.97 -21.02
C ILE A 180 -7.42 3.46 -22.21
N LYS A 181 -7.82 3.76 -23.44
CA LYS A 181 -7.07 3.34 -24.64
C LYS A 181 -5.65 3.92 -24.66
N GLN A 182 -5.48 5.18 -24.24
CA GLN A 182 -4.15 5.79 -24.15
C GLN A 182 -3.31 5.15 -23.05
N LEU A 183 -3.92 4.85 -21.89
CA LEU A 183 -3.23 4.17 -20.78
C LEU A 183 -2.85 2.73 -21.15
N GLU A 184 -3.72 2.03 -21.87
CA GLU A 184 -3.45 0.67 -22.40
C GLU A 184 -2.24 0.67 -23.33
N GLN A 185 -2.19 1.61 -24.27
CA GLN A 185 -1.05 1.75 -25.17
C GLN A 185 0.24 2.05 -24.39
N LYS A 186 0.21 3.02 -23.46
CA LYS A 186 1.37 3.34 -22.62
C LYS A 186 1.82 2.14 -21.78
N TYR A 187 0.87 1.35 -21.28
CA TYR A 187 1.16 0.17 -20.50
C TYR A 187 1.85 -0.90 -21.35
N GLU A 188 1.33 -1.20 -22.54
CA GLU A 188 1.93 -2.16 -23.47
C GLU A 188 3.31 -1.70 -23.98
N GLU A 189 3.49 -0.41 -24.27
CA GLU A 189 4.81 0.16 -24.59
C GLU A 189 5.79 -0.05 -23.43
N LYS A 190 5.39 0.24 -22.20
CA LYS A 190 6.25 0.07 -21.02
C LYS A 190 6.58 -1.40 -20.75
N LYS A 191 5.64 -2.32 -20.97
CA LYS A 191 5.87 -3.78 -20.91
C LYS A 191 6.94 -4.22 -21.90
N LEU A 192 6.96 -3.64 -23.10
CA LEU A 192 7.99 -3.92 -24.10
C LEU A 192 9.34 -3.35 -23.69
N ASP A 193 9.38 -2.15 -23.11
CA ASP A 193 10.63 -1.53 -22.64
C ASP A 193 11.30 -2.32 -21.51
N VAL A 194 10.52 -2.87 -20.57
CA VAL A 194 11.03 -3.76 -19.52
C VAL A 194 11.66 -5.04 -20.09
N ARG A 195 11.33 -5.43 -21.32
CA ARG A 195 11.89 -6.62 -21.99
C ARG A 195 13.15 -6.34 -22.81
N LYS A 196 13.44 -5.09 -23.15
CA LYS A 196 14.62 -4.73 -23.98
C LYS A 196 15.92 -4.94 -23.19
N PRO A 197 16.92 -5.71 -23.65
CA PRO A 197 18.16 -5.87 -22.89
C PRO A 197 18.87 -4.51 -22.70
N MET A 198 19.31 -4.24 -21.47
CA MET A 198 20.22 -3.12 -21.19
C MET A 198 21.66 -3.59 -21.44
N THR A 199 22.48 -2.73 -22.02
CA THR A 199 23.90 -3.03 -22.26
C THR A 199 24.71 -2.94 -20.95
N ALA A 200 25.86 -3.63 -20.91
CA ALA A 200 26.77 -3.55 -19.76
C ALA A 200 27.23 -2.10 -19.49
N GLN A 201 27.49 -1.32 -20.54
CA GLN A 201 27.91 0.09 -20.42
C GLN A 201 26.84 0.98 -19.81
N GLU A 202 25.58 0.83 -20.23
CA GLU A 202 24.45 1.55 -19.63
C GLU A 202 24.31 1.20 -18.15
N ARG A 203 24.43 -0.09 -17.83
CA ARG A 203 24.41 -0.60 -16.45
C ARG A 203 25.52 0.01 -15.60
N THR A 204 26.77 -0.01 -16.09
CA THR A 204 27.91 0.60 -15.42
C THR A 204 27.64 2.07 -15.15
N LYS A 205 27.15 2.81 -16.16
CA LYS A 205 26.81 4.23 -16.02
C LYS A 205 25.74 4.48 -14.96
N HIS A 206 24.67 3.69 -14.95
CA HIS A 206 23.62 3.80 -13.94
C HIS A 206 24.17 3.53 -12.54
N LEU A 207 24.96 2.47 -12.37
CA LEU A 207 25.50 2.09 -11.07
C LEU A 207 26.52 3.12 -10.55
N LEU A 208 27.41 3.64 -11.41
CA LEU A 208 28.33 4.72 -11.04
C LEU A 208 27.58 5.98 -10.60
N THR A 209 26.53 6.37 -11.33
CA THR A 209 25.71 7.54 -10.96
C THR A 209 25.09 7.37 -9.56
N LEU A 210 24.66 6.16 -9.21
CA LEU A 210 24.12 5.86 -7.88
C LEU A 210 25.22 5.90 -6.81
N LEU A 211 26.38 5.29 -7.09
CA LEU A 211 27.48 5.15 -6.12
C LEU A 211 28.18 6.48 -5.84
N ASP A 212 28.38 7.32 -6.85
CA ASP A 212 29.01 8.65 -6.68
C ASP A 212 28.18 9.55 -5.77
N LEU A 213 26.84 9.43 -5.79
CA LEU A 213 25.93 10.20 -4.94
C LEU A 213 25.90 9.69 -3.49
N MET A 214 26.33 8.45 -3.25
CA MET A 214 26.36 7.87 -1.90
C MET A 214 27.65 8.19 -1.12
N PHE A 215 28.67 8.76 -1.75
CA PHE A 215 30.02 8.87 -1.17
C PHE A 215 30.17 9.84 0.03
N GLU A 216 29.15 10.63 0.38
CA GLU A 216 29.27 11.68 1.42
C GLU A 216 29.23 11.19 2.89
N GLY A 217 29.60 9.94 3.22
CA GLY A 217 29.43 9.42 4.59
C GLY A 217 30.07 8.06 4.93
N PHE A 218 29.81 7.58 6.16
CA PHE A 218 30.34 6.31 6.68
C PHE A 218 29.80 5.10 5.89
N THR A 219 30.71 4.31 5.31
CA THR A 219 30.42 3.26 4.32
C THR A 219 29.42 2.18 4.76
N TYR A 220 29.23 1.97 6.07
CA TYR A 220 28.32 0.94 6.61
C TYR A 220 26.94 1.46 7.03
N PHE A 221 26.80 2.78 7.25
CA PHE A 221 25.62 3.39 7.88
C PHE A 221 25.26 4.69 7.19
N HIS A 222 24.89 4.61 5.92
CA HIS A 222 24.28 5.74 5.21
C HIS A 222 22.79 5.83 5.53
N PRO A 223 22.15 7.00 5.55
CA PRO A 223 20.70 7.10 5.58
C PRO A 223 20.05 6.39 4.37
N ILE A 224 18.79 5.99 4.50
CA ILE A 224 18.02 5.48 3.36
C ILE A 224 17.55 6.67 2.52
N ASP A 225 18.03 6.77 1.29
CA ASP A 225 17.40 7.60 0.26
C ASP A 225 16.47 6.72 -0.58
N ASN A 226 15.16 6.97 -0.46
CA ASN A 226 14.15 6.19 -1.16
C ASN A 226 14.27 6.29 -2.69
N GLY A 227 14.80 7.39 -3.23
CA GLY A 227 15.03 7.55 -4.67
C GLY A 227 16.11 6.60 -5.17
N PHE A 228 17.30 6.66 -4.56
CA PHE A 228 18.44 5.83 -4.97
C PHE A 228 18.21 4.33 -4.73
N GLN A 229 17.61 3.98 -3.59
CA GLN A 229 17.29 2.58 -3.30
C GLN A 229 16.34 2.01 -4.35
N VAL A 230 15.29 2.72 -4.74
CA VAL A 230 14.33 2.25 -5.76
C VAL A 230 15.01 2.03 -7.11
N THR A 231 15.86 2.95 -7.56
CA THR A 231 16.61 2.79 -8.82
C THR A 231 17.59 1.61 -8.75
N PHE A 232 18.24 1.40 -7.61
CA PHE A 232 19.11 0.24 -7.42
C PHE A 232 18.33 -1.08 -7.43
N GLU A 233 17.18 -1.13 -6.78
CA GLU A 233 16.31 -2.32 -6.78
C GLU A 233 15.84 -2.67 -8.19
N GLN A 234 15.48 -1.66 -9.00
CA GLN A 234 15.15 -1.86 -10.42
C GLN A 234 16.29 -2.54 -11.17
N LEU A 235 17.53 -2.12 -10.90
CA LEU A 235 18.71 -2.70 -11.54
C LEU A 235 19.00 -4.12 -11.04
N LEU A 236 18.88 -4.36 -9.72
CA LEU A 236 19.24 -5.65 -9.12
C LEU A 236 18.20 -6.74 -9.38
N LEU A 237 16.90 -6.38 -9.40
CA LEU A 237 15.78 -7.32 -9.55
C LEU A 237 15.35 -7.54 -11.01
N ASP A 238 15.94 -6.80 -11.94
CA ASP A 238 15.63 -6.91 -13.36
C ASP A 238 15.79 -8.35 -13.87
N PRO A 239 14.71 -8.99 -14.36
CA PRO A 239 14.72 -10.40 -14.78
C PRO A 239 15.65 -10.66 -15.98
N ARG A 240 16.06 -9.62 -16.71
CA ARG A 240 17.00 -9.71 -17.82
C ARG A 240 18.42 -10.04 -17.35
N PHE A 241 18.77 -9.71 -16.11
CA PHE A 241 20.13 -9.88 -15.61
C PHE A 241 20.35 -11.20 -14.85
N GLU A 242 21.62 -11.53 -14.64
CA GLU A 242 22.03 -12.75 -13.93
C GLU A 242 21.67 -12.70 -12.44
N GLU A 243 21.80 -11.53 -11.82
CA GLU A 243 21.58 -11.30 -10.40
C GLU A 243 20.13 -11.60 -10.00
N SER A 244 19.15 -11.16 -10.79
CA SER A 244 17.74 -11.49 -10.57
C SER A 244 17.45 -13.00 -10.65
N ARG A 245 18.13 -13.71 -11.57
CA ARG A 245 18.03 -15.18 -11.66
C ARG A 245 18.66 -15.86 -10.44
N ILE A 246 19.79 -15.35 -9.96
CA ILE A 246 20.44 -15.80 -8.72
C ILE A 246 19.51 -15.57 -7.51
N ILE A 247 18.90 -14.40 -7.41
CA ILE A 247 17.94 -14.03 -6.35
C ILE A 247 16.71 -14.95 -6.40
N THR A 248 16.17 -15.21 -7.59
CA THR A 248 15.02 -16.12 -7.76
C THR A 248 15.36 -17.53 -7.25
N LYS A 249 16.53 -18.07 -7.62
CA LYS A 249 17.01 -19.36 -7.12
C LYS A 249 17.22 -19.36 -5.61
N TRP A 250 17.78 -18.28 -5.05
CA TRP A 250 17.92 -18.12 -3.61
C TRP A 250 16.55 -18.15 -2.91
N LYS A 251 15.54 -17.46 -3.44
CA LYS A 251 14.18 -17.46 -2.88
C LYS A 251 13.52 -18.84 -2.93
N GLU A 252 13.76 -19.61 -4.00
CA GLU A 252 13.29 -20.99 -4.06
C GLU A 252 14.00 -21.90 -3.05
N LEU A 253 15.30 -21.70 -2.84
CA LEU A 253 16.06 -22.40 -1.80
C LEU A 253 15.58 -22.01 -0.40
N GLU A 254 15.34 -20.73 -0.14
CA GLU A 254 14.79 -20.17 1.10
C GLU A 254 13.47 -20.83 1.49
N LYS A 255 12.57 -21.03 0.52
CA LYS A 255 11.28 -21.70 0.75
C LYS A 255 11.40 -23.19 1.03
N LYS A 256 12.40 -23.87 0.44
CA LYS A 256 12.54 -25.33 0.52
C LYS A 256 13.41 -25.79 1.69
N ASN A 257 14.41 -24.99 2.06
CA ASN A 257 15.43 -25.38 3.01
C ASN A 257 15.23 -24.69 4.37
N LYS A 258 14.89 -25.49 5.39
CA LYS A 258 14.70 -25.03 6.77
C LYS A 258 15.99 -24.72 7.51
N ASP A 259 17.15 -25.13 6.98
CA ASP A 259 18.45 -24.94 7.62
C ASP A 259 19.12 -23.61 7.26
N ILE A 260 18.43 -22.76 6.49
CA ILE A 260 18.95 -21.44 6.11
C ILE A 260 19.02 -20.56 7.36
N ASN A 261 20.23 -20.04 7.61
CA ASN A 261 20.53 -19.17 8.74
C ASN A 261 21.12 -17.84 8.28
N MET A 262 21.37 -16.95 9.25
CA MET A 262 21.88 -15.59 9.01
C MET A 262 23.25 -15.56 8.34
N SER A 263 24.10 -16.56 8.58
CA SER A 263 25.40 -16.65 7.91
C SER A 263 25.25 -17.07 6.45
N ASN A 264 24.23 -17.87 6.11
CA ASN A 264 23.93 -18.20 4.71
C ASN A 264 23.48 -16.96 3.93
N ILE A 265 22.55 -16.15 4.48
CA ILE A 265 22.10 -14.93 3.80
C ILE A 265 23.23 -13.90 3.71
N SER A 266 24.03 -13.70 4.77
CA SER A 266 25.18 -12.77 4.74
C SER A 266 26.16 -13.14 3.63
N ARG A 267 26.52 -14.43 3.51
CA ARG A 267 27.37 -14.92 2.40
C ARG A 267 26.71 -14.76 1.03
N PHE A 268 25.42 -15.04 0.93
CA PHE A 268 24.66 -14.86 -0.31
C PHE A 268 24.70 -13.40 -0.78
N LEU A 269 24.43 -12.45 0.12
CA LEU A 269 24.44 -11.02 -0.20
C LEU A 269 25.83 -10.54 -0.61
N PHE A 270 26.87 -11.03 0.04
CA PHE A 270 28.26 -10.73 -0.33
C PHE A 270 28.56 -11.20 -1.77
N ASN A 271 28.29 -12.47 -2.07
CA ASN A 271 28.52 -13.04 -3.41
C ASN A 271 27.65 -12.36 -4.49
N LEU A 272 26.42 -11.99 -4.14
CA LEU A 272 25.52 -11.26 -5.04
C LEU A 272 26.07 -9.87 -5.36
N THR A 273 26.64 -9.19 -4.35
CA THR A 273 27.32 -7.90 -4.52
C THR A 273 28.52 -8.03 -5.45
N GLU A 274 29.38 -9.03 -5.23
CA GLU A 274 30.53 -9.31 -6.11
C GLU A 274 30.09 -9.60 -7.54
N THR A 275 29.02 -10.39 -7.72
CA THR A 275 28.47 -10.72 -9.04
C THR A 275 27.95 -9.48 -9.76
N LEU A 276 27.18 -8.63 -9.05
CA LEU A 276 26.68 -7.37 -9.59
C LEU A 276 27.81 -6.47 -10.07
N LEU A 277 28.80 -6.24 -9.21
CA LEU A 277 29.95 -5.38 -9.52
C LEU A 277 30.76 -5.93 -10.69
N LYS A 278 31.01 -7.24 -10.72
CA LYS A 278 31.68 -7.92 -11.82
C LYS A 278 30.95 -7.73 -13.15
N ASN A 279 29.64 -7.95 -13.16
CA ASN A 279 28.82 -7.83 -14.36
C ASN A 279 28.57 -6.38 -14.78
N ALA A 280 28.78 -5.42 -13.90
CA ALA A 280 28.79 -3.98 -14.19
C ALA A 280 30.20 -3.46 -14.53
N GLU A 281 31.19 -4.33 -14.72
CA GLU A 281 32.60 -3.96 -14.93
C GLU A 281 33.15 -3.01 -13.85
N LEU A 282 32.63 -3.05 -12.62
CA LEU A 282 33.09 -2.28 -11.47
C LEU A 282 34.01 -3.14 -10.59
N THR A 283 35.14 -3.56 -11.14
CA THR A 283 36.10 -4.46 -10.48
C THR A 283 37.41 -3.77 -10.18
N ALA A 284 38.17 -4.29 -9.20
CA ALA A 284 39.40 -3.66 -8.71
C ALA A 284 40.52 -3.51 -9.77
N ASP A 285 40.46 -4.24 -10.89
CA ASP A 285 41.36 -4.11 -12.03
C ASP A 285 41.05 -2.90 -12.93
N LYS A 286 39.92 -2.21 -12.70
CA LYS A 286 39.48 -1.07 -13.50
C LYS A 286 39.96 0.24 -12.88
N PRO A 287 40.39 1.22 -13.71
CA PRO A 287 41.01 2.46 -13.22
C PRO A 287 40.05 3.39 -12.46
N TYR A 288 38.75 3.23 -12.64
CA TYR A 288 37.71 4.03 -11.98
C TYR A 288 37.10 3.35 -10.75
N PHE A 289 37.55 2.13 -10.39
CA PHE A 289 37.03 1.45 -9.21
C PHE A 289 37.53 2.13 -7.94
N GLN A 290 36.61 2.36 -7.00
CA GLN A 290 36.94 2.90 -5.69
C GLN A 290 36.58 1.86 -4.61
N PRO A 291 37.42 1.65 -3.58
CA PRO A 291 37.19 0.61 -2.58
C PRO A 291 35.80 0.66 -1.90
N HIS A 292 35.27 1.86 -1.70
CA HIS A 292 33.95 2.07 -1.08
C HIS A 292 32.77 1.66 -1.96
N PHE A 293 32.96 1.46 -3.28
CA PHE A 293 31.91 0.98 -4.17
C PHE A 293 31.39 -0.38 -3.73
N PHE A 294 32.27 -1.23 -3.20
CA PHE A 294 31.86 -2.51 -2.66
C PHE A 294 30.92 -2.33 -1.46
N ASP A 295 31.34 -1.56 -0.46
CA ASP A 295 30.57 -1.36 0.77
C ASP A 295 29.21 -0.70 0.49
N ALA A 296 29.17 0.33 -0.36
CA ALA A 296 27.93 0.99 -0.76
C ALA A 296 26.99 0.05 -1.53
N THR A 297 27.50 -0.68 -2.53
CA THR A 297 26.71 -1.66 -3.27
C THR A 297 26.22 -2.79 -2.37
N HIS A 298 27.05 -3.22 -1.42
CA HIS A 298 26.69 -4.24 -0.45
C HIS A 298 25.56 -3.79 0.46
N LEU A 299 25.63 -2.56 0.97
CA LEU A 299 24.57 -1.95 1.77
C LEU A 299 23.23 -1.91 1.00
N MET A 300 23.23 -1.42 -0.25
CA MET A 300 22.02 -1.36 -1.08
C MET A 300 21.48 -2.76 -1.40
N THR A 301 22.37 -3.73 -1.63
CA THR A 301 22.00 -5.14 -1.82
C THR A 301 21.33 -5.71 -0.58
N CYS A 302 21.87 -5.42 0.61
CA CYS A 302 21.26 -5.84 1.87
C CYS A 302 19.86 -5.23 2.05
N ARG A 303 19.71 -3.93 1.81
CA ARG A 303 18.41 -3.23 1.85
C ARG A 303 17.39 -3.76 0.86
N CYS A 304 17.84 -4.22 -0.31
CA CYS A 304 16.96 -4.82 -1.31
C CYS A 304 16.50 -6.22 -0.87
N ILE A 305 17.44 -7.10 -0.49
CA ILE A 305 17.13 -8.52 -0.35
C ILE A 305 16.61 -8.88 1.05
N PHE A 306 17.14 -8.27 2.10
CA PHE A 306 16.82 -8.63 3.47
C PHE A 306 15.33 -8.47 3.82
N PRO A 307 14.65 -7.36 3.51
CA PRO A 307 13.22 -7.24 3.80
C PRO A 307 12.34 -8.19 2.96
N ARG A 308 12.90 -8.76 1.88
CA ARG A 308 12.24 -9.78 1.06
C ARG A 308 12.44 -11.19 1.61
N SER A 309 13.26 -11.40 2.63
CA SER A 309 13.60 -12.71 3.25
C SER A 309 12.69 -13.06 4.43
N LYS A 310 11.38 -13.10 4.17
CA LYS A 310 10.34 -13.28 5.20
C LYS A 310 10.42 -14.65 5.88
N GLU A 311 10.70 -15.69 5.11
CA GLU A 311 10.78 -17.06 5.58
C GLU A 311 11.95 -17.24 6.56
N LEU A 312 13.12 -16.66 6.27
CA LEU A 312 14.25 -16.65 7.18
C LEU A 312 13.92 -15.90 8.49
N LEU A 313 13.35 -14.70 8.39
CA LEU A 313 12.98 -13.91 9.58
C LEU A 313 11.97 -14.66 10.45
N GLN A 314 10.97 -15.29 9.83
CA GLN A 314 9.98 -16.11 10.54
C GLN A 314 10.65 -17.29 11.25
N HIS A 315 11.61 -17.96 10.62
CA HIS A 315 12.36 -19.05 11.25
C HIS A 315 13.15 -18.58 12.47
N ILE A 316 13.81 -17.42 12.39
CA ILE A 316 14.57 -16.84 13.50
C ILE A 316 13.65 -16.46 14.66
N LEU A 317 12.54 -15.79 14.36
CA LEU A 317 11.51 -15.46 15.36
C LEU A 317 10.99 -16.71 16.07
N GLN A 318 10.69 -17.78 15.32
CA GLN A 318 10.26 -19.06 15.89
C GLN A 318 11.34 -19.69 16.78
N LYS A 319 12.59 -19.67 16.34
CA LYS A 319 13.73 -20.24 17.08
C LYS A 319 13.98 -19.54 18.43
N HIS A 320 13.69 -18.24 18.51
CA HIS A 320 13.92 -17.42 19.70
C HIS A 320 12.65 -17.10 20.50
N HIS A 321 11.49 -17.60 20.05
CA HIS A 321 10.17 -17.31 20.61
C HIS A 321 10.07 -17.53 22.13
N GLU A 322 10.67 -18.60 22.67
CA GLU A 322 10.59 -18.87 24.12
C GLU A 322 11.31 -17.81 24.96
N LYS A 323 12.49 -17.36 24.51
CA LYS A 323 13.27 -16.32 25.20
C LYS A 323 12.59 -14.96 25.08
N ASP A 324 12.07 -14.64 23.91
CA ASP A 324 11.34 -13.40 23.67
C ASP A 324 9.99 -13.37 24.41
N ARG A 325 9.31 -14.51 24.56
CA ARG A 325 8.11 -14.62 25.40
C ARG A 325 8.43 -14.40 26.89
N LEU A 326 9.55 -14.95 27.38
CA LEU A 326 9.99 -14.70 28.76
C LEU A 326 10.37 -13.23 28.95
N TYR A 327 11.06 -12.64 27.98
CA TYR A 327 11.37 -11.21 27.98
C TYR A 327 10.11 -10.36 28.01
N LEU A 328 9.09 -10.67 27.20
CA LEU A 328 7.81 -9.95 27.19
C LEU A 328 7.11 -9.94 28.56
N LYS A 329 7.15 -11.06 29.29
CA LYS A 329 6.62 -11.12 30.66
C LYS A 329 7.34 -10.13 31.58
N ARG A 330 8.67 -10.08 31.52
CA ARG A 330 9.49 -9.13 32.30
C ARG A 330 9.22 -7.69 31.89
N LEU A 331 9.22 -7.44 30.59
CA LEU A 331 8.93 -6.14 29.99
C LEU A 331 7.59 -5.56 30.47
N THR A 332 6.56 -6.40 30.58
CA THR A 332 5.19 -5.97 30.94
C THR A 332 5.15 -5.25 32.28
N TRP A 333 5.76 -5.82 33.33
CA TRP A 333 5.76 -5.16 34.64
C TRP A 333 6.89 -4.13 34.75
N MET A 334 8.05 -4.36 34.14
CA MET A 334 9.16 -3.40 34.19
C MET A 334 8.84 -2.09 33.47
N ALA A 335 7.95 -2.09 32.47
CA ALA A 335 7.48 -0.88 31.81
C ALA A 335 6.67 0.05 32.75
N SER A 336 6.20 -0.44 33.90
CA SER A 336 5.53 0.39 34.91
C SER A 336 6.50 1.10 35.88
N LEU A 337 7.80 0.78 35.84
CA LEU A 337 8.80 1.38 36.70
C LEU A 337 9.06 2.85 36.34
N THR A 338 9.25 3.69 37.35
CA THR A 338 9.65 5.09 37.17
C THR A 338 11.13 5.22 36.78
N GLN A 339 11.55 6.42 36.35
CA GLN A 339 12.95 6.71 36.02
C GLN A 339 13.86 6.45 37.24
N GLU A 340 13.41 6.83 38.43
CA GLU A 340 14.15 6.68 39.69
C GLU A 340 14.25 5.21 40.10
N GLN A 341 13.19 4.41 39.94
CA GLN A 341 13.22 2.97 40.26
C GLN A 341 14.21 2.20 39.38
N ILE A 342 14.43 2.64 38.14
CA ILE A 342 15.45 2.06 37.24
C ILE A 342 16.87 2.53 37.60
N GLY A 343 17.00 3.57 38.44
CA GLY A 343 18.27 4.14 38.86
C GLY A 343 18.77 5.27 37.97
N ILE A 344 17.88 5.95 37.24
CA ILE A 344 18.25 7.19 36.54
C ILE A 344 18.45 8.28 37.61
N GLU A 345 19.63 8.89 37.61
CA GLU A 345 19.96 9.99 38.52
C GLU A 345 19.00 11.16 38.32
N GLU A 346 18.62 11.82 39.42
CA GLU A 346 17.61 12.88 39.44
C GLU A 346 17.89 14.01 38.42
N GLN A 347 19.16 14.36 38.21
CA GLN A 347 19.59 15.36 37.23
C GLN A 347 19.25 15.00 35.77
N PHE A 348 19.12 13.71 35.45
CA PHE A 348 18.72 13.23 34.13
C PHE A 348 17.23 12.83 34.07
N THR A 349 16.42 13.15 35.08
CA THR A 349 14.98 12.84 35.06
C THR A 349 14.15 13.99 34.51
N CYS A 350 13.07 13.67 33.81
CA CYS A 350 12.06 14.67 33.43
C CYS A 350 11.22 15.09 34.66
N LYS A 351 11.51 16.26 35.27
CA LYS A 351 10.77 16.78 36.44
C LYS A 351 9.54 17.61 36.11
N ILE A 352 9.46 18.16 34.89
CA ILE A 352 8.46 19.19 34.55
C ILE A 352 7.16 18.54 34.05
N GLN A 353 6.07 18.74 34.79
CA GLN A 353 4.70 18.32 34.41
C GLN A 353 4.15 19.01 33.14
N HIS A 354 4.88 19.97 32.56
CA HIS A 354 4.47 20.76 31.39
C HIS A 354 5.03 20.26 30.05
N HIS A 355 5.88 19.22 30.03
CA HIS A 355 6.24 18.61 28.76
C HIS A 355 5.08 17.76 28.25
N SER A 356 4.55 18.13 27.08
CA SER A 356 3.52 17.37 26.36
C SER A 356 4.02 16.02 25.84
N GLN A 357 5.31 15.73 25.99
CA GLN A 357 5.95 14.51 25.51
C GLN A 357 6.39 13.62 26.68
N PRO A 358 6.28 12.28 26.54
CA PRO A 358 6.77 11.35 27.54
C PRO A 358 8.30 11.49 27.70
N PRO A 359 8.85 11.15 28.89
CA PRO A 359 10.30 11.18 29.12
C PRO A 359 11.04 10.38 28.04
N TYR A 360 12.05 10.98 27.42
CA TYR A 360 12.81 10.37 26.32
C TYR A 360 11.98 9.90 25.11
N GLY A 361 10.78 10.47 24.90
CA GLY A 361 9.82 10.01 23.89
C GLY A 361 10.38 9.88 22.46
N GLN A 362 11.25 10.80 22.05
CA GLN A 362 11.90 10.74 20.73
C GLN A 362 12.85 9.53 20.62
N ALA A 363 13.70 9.30 21.62
CA ALA A 363 14.61 8.15 21.64
C ALA A 363 13.85 6.83 21.69
N ILE A 364 12.77 6.75 22.49
CA ILE A 364 11.88 5.58 22.54
C ILE A 364 11.28 5.29 21.16
N THR A 365 10.92 6.35 20.42
CA THR A 365 10.38 6.22 19.05
C THR A 365 11.43 5.68 18.08
N HIS A 366 12.68 6.12 18.17
CA HIS A 366 13.77 5.54 17.37
C HIS A 366 13.99 4.06 17.73
N ILE A 367 14.04 3.72 19.03
CA ILE A 367 14.20 2.32 19.46
C ILE A 367 13.07 1.45 18.91
N LYS A 368 11.81 1.93 18.93
CA LYS A 368 10.67 1.20 18.36
C LYS A 368 10.84 0.82 16.89
N MET A 369 11.60 1.60 16.11
CA MET A 369 11.87 1.30 14.70
C MET A 369 12.88 0.16 14.50
N ILE A 370 13.58 -0.28 15.55
CA ILE A 370 14.59 -1.36 15.51
C ILE A 370 13.94 -2.75 15.49
N ASP A 371 12.64 -2.88 15.77
CA ASP A 371 11.96 -4.18 15.85
C ASP A 371 12.17 -4.97 14.55
N ILE A 372 12.69 -6.19 14.68
CA ILE A 372 13.02 -7.13 13.59
C ILE A 372 11.85 -7.38 12.63
N VAL A 373 10.60 -7.23 13.10
CA VAL A 373 9.40 -7.39 12.27
C VAL A 373 9.19 -6.19 11.34
N THR A 374 9.70 -5.02 11.73
CA THR A 374 9.52 -3.75 11.03
C THR A 374 10.77 -3.26 10.32
N THR A 375 11.96 -3.71 10.74
CA THR A 375 13.22 -3.18 10.21
C THR A 375 13.48 -3.62 8.78
N LEU A 376 14.00 -2.68 8.00
CA LEU A 376 14.31 -2.88 6.58
C LEU A 376 15.58 -3.72 6.39
N SER A 377 16.63 -3.47 7.17
CA SER A 377 17.89 -4.26 7.13
C SER A 377 18.65 -4.25 8.47
N PRO A 378 19.59 -5.19 8.69
CA PRO A 378 20.47 -5.19 9.86
C PRO A 378 21.30 -3.90 9.99
N GLN A 379 21.75 -3.34 8.86
CA GLN A 379 22.51 -2.08 8.82
C GLN A 379 21.68 -0.91 9.32
N ASP A 380 20.45 -0.78 8.82
CA ASP A 380 19.53 0.27 9.25
C ASP A 380 19.19 0.13 10.73
N SER A 381 19.01 -1.11 11.20
CA SER A 381 18.76 -1.40 12.62
C SER A 381 19.87 -0.87 13.53
N VAL A 382 21.13 -1.08 13.16
CA VAL A 382 22.30 -0.62 13.93
C VAL A 382 22.45 0.90 13.82
N ALA A 383 22.22 1.50 12.65
CA ALA A 383 22.22 2.94 12.48
C ALA A 383 21.16 3.60 13.39
N THR A 384 19.93 3.09 13.38
CA THR A 384 18.85 3.55 14.26
C THR A 384 19.18 3.36 15.75
N LEU A 385 19.87 2.28 16.12
CA LEU A 385 20.36 2.10 17.49
C LEU A 385 21.36 3.19 17.89
N ILE A 386 22.31 3.51 17.01
CA ILE A 386 23.29 4.58 17.22
C ILE A 386 22.58 5.93 17.38
N GLU A 387 21.65 6.24 16.48
CA GLU A 387 20.84 7.46 16.54
C GLU A 387 19.99 7.54 17.81
N SER A 388 19.46 6.41 18.28
CA SER A 388 18.72 6.31 19.53
C SER A 388 19.59 6.68 20.73
N VAL A 389 20.81 6.13 20.82
CA VAL A 389 21.75 6.43 21.90
C VAL A 389 22.19 7.90 21.86
N HIS A 390 22.45 8.45 20.69
CA HIS A 390 22.73 9.89 20.55
C HIS A 390 21.55 10.76 20.98
N CYS A 391 20.33 10.38 20.62
CA CYS A 391 19.12 11.06 21.05
C CYS A 391 18.99 11.04 22.58
N ILE A 392 19.28 9.88 23.22
CA ILE A 392 19.32 9.76 24.68
C ILE A 392 20.32 10.72 25.30
N GLN A 393 21.57 10.75 24.80
CA GLN A 393 22.60 11.65 25.32
C GLN A 393 22.21 13.12 25.19
N LYS A 394 21.60 13.49 24.07
CA LYS A 394 21.10 14.85 23.82
C LYS A 394 20.01 15.24 24.83
N ILE A 395 18.99 14.39 24.98
CA ILE A 395 17.87 14.65 25.90
C ILE A 395 18.33 14.66 27.36
N ALA A 396 19.22 13.75 27.75
CA ALA A 396 19.78 13.71 29.09
C ALA A 396 20.60 14.98 29.40
N SER A 397 21.35 15.49 28.43
CA SER A 397 22.07 16.76 28.57
C SER A 397 21.13 17.95 28.74
N GLU A 398 19.97 17.93 28.07
CA GLU A 398 18.92 18.93 28.21
C GLU A 398 18.25 18.86 29.59
N TYR A 399 17.88 17.67 30.07
CA TYR A 399 17.36 17.48 31.43
C TYR A 399 18.35 17.92 32.49
N TYR A 400 19.64 17.62 32.32
CA TYR A 400 20.68 18.10 33.23
C TYR A 400 20.73 19.63 33.28
N ARG A 401 20.72 20.31 32.13
CA ARG A 401 20.67 21.78 32.05
C ARG A 401 19.47 22.30 32.84
N ILE A 402 18.28 21.80 32.55
CA ILE A 402 17.03 22.21 33.20
C ILE A 402 17.07 22.00 34.72
N ASN A 403 17.55 20.84 35.17
CA ASN A 403 17.51 20.44 36.58
C ASN A 403 18.62 21.07 37.42
N CYS A 404 19.75 21.43 36.81
CA CYS A 404 20.92 21.97 37.49
C CYS A 404 21.12 23.50 37.29
N ASP A 405 20.51 24.13 36.28
CA ASP A 405 20.61 25.60 36.06
C ASP A 405 19.82 26.43 37.08
N ALA A 406 19.04 25.82 37.97
CA ALA A 406 18.32 26.53 39.02
C ALA A 406 19.25 27.23 40.04
N ASP A 407 20.53 26.84 40.11
CA ASP A 407 21.57 27.50 40.94
C ASP A 407 22.28 28.63 40.15
N HIS A 408 21.52 29.71 39.91
CA HIS A 408 21.78 30.83 38.99
C HIS A 408 23.04 31.72 39.17
N ASN A 409 24.16 31.28 39.77
CA ASN A 409 25.31 32.19 39.99
C ASN A 409 26.71 31.68 39.61
N SER A 410 26.89 30.46 39.08
CA SER A 410 28.23 30.02 38.64
C SER A 410 28.44 30.26 37.15
N SER A 411 29.29 31.22 36.80
CA SER A 411 29.70 31.59 35.44
C SER A 411 30.56 30.53 34.71
N SER A 412 30.47 29.25 35.08
CA SER A 412 31.17 28.14 34.45
C SER A 412 30.23 26.93 34.29
N PHE A 413 29.23 27.05 33.41
CA PHE A 413 28.41 25.91 33.04
C PHE A 413 29.29 24.89 32.28
N LYS A 414 29.60 23.77 32.92
CA LYS A 414 30.32 22.66 32.29
C LYS A 414 29.29 21.70 31.72
N GLU A 415 29.39 21.37 30.43
CA GLU A 415 28.50 20.37 29.83
C GLU A 415 28.59 19.05 30.62
N PRO A 416 27.46 18.39 30.91
CA PRO A 416 27.45 17.15 31.66
C PRO A 416 28.19 16.08 30.88
N ILE A 417 29.13 15.41 31.56
CA ILE A 417 29.79 14.24 31.01
C ILE A 417 28.91 13.04 31.35
N ILE A 418 28.09 12.60 30.39
CA ILE A 418 27.29 11.39 30.54
C ILE A 418 28.20 10.19 30.30
N ASN A 419 28.63 9.54 31.39
CA ASN A 419 29.44 8.33 31.34
C ASN A 419 28.56 7.07 31.17
N GLY A 420 29.18 5.89 31.15
CA GLY A 420 28.46 4.61 31.00
C GLY A 420 27.48 4.32 32.15
N ASP A 421 27.83 4.71 33.38
CA ASP A 421 27.01 4.45 34.57
C ASP A 421 25.73 5.28 34.55
N SER A 422 25.79 6.54 34.10
CA SER A 422 24.60 7.38 33.94
C SER A 422 23.81 7.03 32.67
N LEU A 423 24.48 6.64 31.58
CA LEU A 423 23.82 6.31 30.31
C LEU A 423 23.03 4.99 30.38
N PHE A 424 23.58 3.97 31.03
CA PHE A 424 23.01 2.62 31.01
C PHE A 424 21.58 2.55 31.58
N PRO A 425 21.25 3.09 32.77
CA PRO A 425 19.88 3.12 33.29
C PRO A 425 18.90 3.84 32.36
N ILE A 426 19.34 4.90 31.69
CA ILE A 426 18.51 5.65 30.74
C ILE A 426 18.19 4.79 29.51
N VAL A 427 19.18 4.05 29.00
CA VAL A 427 18.97 3.09 27.90
C VAL A 427 18.02 1.97 28.32
N VAL A 428 18.18 1.43 29.53
CA VAL A 428 17.25 0.43 30.10
C VAL A 428 15.82 0.96 30.10
N PHE A 429 15.61 2.18 30.63
CA PHE A 429 14.29 2.82 30.61
C PHE A 429 13.74 2.96 29.18
N CYS A 430 14.53 3.51 28.25
CA CYS A 430 14.08 3.72 26.88
C CYS A 430 13.73 2.40 26.15
N VAL A 431 14.51 1.33 26.38
CA VAL A 431 14.25 -0.01 25.83
C VAL A 431 12.97 -0.61 26.42
N LEU A 432 12.74 -0.47 27.72
CA LEU A 432 11.50 -0.95 28.35
C LEU A 432 10.26 -0.22 27.81
N GLN A 433 10.34 1.10 27.71
CA GLN A 433 9.24 1.93 27.20
C GLN A 433 9.01 1.77 25.69
N SER A 434 9.97 1.18 24.96
CA SER A 434 9.80 0.86 23.53
C SER A 434 8.76 -0.23 23.29
N GLY A 435 8.56 -1.15 24.24
CA GLY A 435 7.63 -2.28 24.07
C GLY A 435 8.12 -3.36 23.09
N ILE A 436 9.35 -3.26 22.56
CA ILE A 436 9.93 -4.32 21.73
C ILE A 436 10.21 -5.54 22.60
N HIS A 437 9.74 -6.70 22.16
CA HIS A 437 9.87 -7.96 22.88
C HIS A 437 10.65 -9.03 22.09
N THR A 438 11.10 -8.70 20.88
CA THR A 438 11.79 -9.58 19.92
C THR A 438 13.32 -9.41 19.98
N TRP A 439 13.85 -8.92 21.11
CA TRP A 439 15.27 -8.56 21.22
C TRP A 439 16.22 -9.75 21.10
N HIS A 440 15.84 -10.96 21.51
CA HIS A 440 16.72 -12.12 21.37
C HIS A 440 16.84 -12.55 19.91
N ALA A 441 15.72 -12.54 19.17
CA ALA A 441 15.74 -12.75 17.72
C ALA A 441 16.59 -11.68 17.02
N TRP A 442 16.43 -10.41 17.40
CA TRP A 442 17.19 -9.29 16.84
C TRP A 442 18.69 -9.41 17.12
N LEU A 443 19.08 -9.67 18.38
CA LEU A 443 20.48 -9.86 18.77
C LEU A 443 21.11 -11.03 18.01
N TYR A 444 20.40 -12.16 17.90
CA TYR A 444 20.86 -13.29 17.11
C TYR A 444 21.10 -12.90 15.65
N CYS A 445 20.19 -12.15 15.04
CA CYS A 445 20.34 -11.63 13.69
C CYS A 445 21.63 -10.83 13.53
N MET A 446 21.85 -9.83 14.39
CA MET A 446 23.02 -8.98 14.28
C MET A 446 24.32 -9.79 14.43
N GLU A 447 24.43 -10.63 15.46
CA GLU A 447 25.63 -11.42 15.77
C GLU A 447 26.04 -12.39 14.65
N HIS A 448 25.06 -12.89 13.88
CA HIS A 448 25.31 -13.87 12.82
C HIS A 448 25.33 -13.24 11.41
N PHE A 449 24.92 -11.98 11.28
CA PHE A 449 24.94 -11.24 10.03
C PHE A 449 26.24 -10.46 9.84
N PHE A 450 26.63 -9.70 10.87
CA PHE A 450 27.81 -8.85 10.83
C PHE A 450 29.08 -9.60 11.18
N ARG A 451 30.21 -9.11 10.66
CA ARG A 451 31.52 -9.53 11.14
C ARG A 451 31.76 -8.96 12.54
N ARG A 452 32.56 -9.68 13.34
CA ARG A 452 32.83 -9.30 14.75
C ARG A 452 33.43 -7.91 14.88
N GLU A 453 34.18 -7.46 13.89
CA GLU A 453 34.84 -6.16 13.88
C GLU A 453 33.82 -5.01 13.91
N ILE A 454 32.66 -5.18 13.28
CA ILE A 454 31.60 -4.16 13.23
C ILE A 454 30.85 -4.08 14.56
N LEU A 455 30.61 -5.22 15.22
CA LEU A 455 29.82 -5.30 16.45
C LEU A 455 30.64 -5.18 17.73
N ASN A 456 31.97 -5.26 17.66
CA ASN A 456 32.82 -5.21 18.85
C ASN A 456 33.64 -3.92 18.96
N PHE A 457 33.73 -3.12 17.90
CA PHE A 457 34.56 -1.92 17.88
C PHE A 457 33.78 -0.67 17.50
N GLY A 458 34.35 0.47 17.89
CA GLY A 458 33.79 1.78 17.59
C GLY A 458 32.41 2.01 18.21
N GLN A 459 31.67 2.93 17.59
CA GLN A 459 30.38 3.36 18.08
C GLN A 459 29.30 2.28 17.95
N SER A 460 29.28 1.54 16.83
CA SER A 460 28.37 0.43 16.61
C SER A 460 28.54 -0.64 17.68
N GLY A 461 29.78 -1.01 17.99
CA GLY A 461 30.04 -2.02 19.02
C GLY A 461 29.71 -1.57 20.42
N PHE A 462 29.95 -0.29 20.75
CA PHE A 462 29.51 0.29 22.02
C PHE A 462 27.99 0.22 22.17
N CYS A 463 27.23 0.71 21.19
CA CYS A 463 25.76 0.74 21.25
C CYS A 463 25.17 -0.68 21.27
N PHE A 464 25.72 -1.58 20.46
CA PHE A 464 25.29 -2.99 20.43
C PHE A 464 25.53 -3.69 21.77
N THR A 465 26.71 -3.50 22.38
CA THR A 465 27.04 -4.04 23.70
C THR A 465 26.11 -3.49 24.78
N LEU A 466 25.80 -2.19 24.72
CA LEU A 466 24.90 -1.52 25.66
C LEU A 466 23.47 -2.10 25.60
N LEU A 467 22.96 -2.34 24.39
CA LEU A 467 21.66 -2.99 24.19
C LEU A 467 21.68 -4.45 24.67
N LYS A 468 22.73 -5.21 24.35
CA LYS A 468 22.89 -6.60 24.82
C LYS A 468 22.94 -6.68 26.36
N ALA A 469 23.66 -5.76 26.99
CA ALA A 469 23.70 -5.63 28.45
C ALA A 469 22.32 -5.27 29.02
N THR A 470 21.57 -4.40 28.34
CA THR A 470 20.20 -4.01 28.73
C THR A 470 19.25 -5.21 28.70
N VAL A 471 19.26 -5.99 27.62
CA VAL A 471 18.43 -7.19 27.50
C VAL A 471 18.80 -8.21 28.59
N THR A 472 20.10 -8.40 28.84
CA THR A 472 20.58 -9.28 29.91
C THR A 472 20.15 -8.80 31.30
N TYR A 473 20.23 -7.49 31.55
CA TYR A 473 19.78 -6.86 32.79
C TYR A 473 18.30 -7.17 33.03
N VAL A 474 17.42 -6.87 32.06
CA VAL A 474 15.97 -7.13 32.18
C VAL A 474 15.67 -8.60 32.48
N MET A 475 16.38 -9.52 31.83
CA MET A 475 16.19 -10.96 32.04
C MET A 475 16.68 -11.44 33.42
N SER A 476 17.62 -10.72 34.04
CA SER A 476 18.17 -11.05 35.36
C SER A 476 17.34 -10.52 36.52
N LYS A 477 16.40 -9.59 36.26
CA LYS A 477 15.65 -8.89 37.31
C LYS A 477 14.35 -9.56 37.70
N ARG A 478 14.00 -9.41 38.97
CA ARG A 478 12.76 -9.84 39.59
C ARG A 478 11.96 -8.64 40.11
N PRO A 479 10.63 -8.75 40.26
CA PRO A 479 9.82 -7.70 40.88
C PRO A 479 10.36 -7.28 42.26
N SER A 480 10.82 -8.24 43.07
CA SER A 480 11.44 -7.98 44.38
C SER A 480 12.63 -7.02 44.33
N ASP A 481 13.39 -6.99 43.22
CA ASP A 481 14.56 -6.10 43.06
C ASP A 481 14.15 -4.61 43.01
N PHE A 482 12.87 -4.34 42.73
CA PHE A 482 12.28 -3.00 42.64
C PHE A 482 11.22 -2.76 43.71
N SER A 483 11.21 -3.55 44.78
CA SER A 483 10.20 -3.49 45.85
C SER A 483 8.76 -3.73 45.35
N LEU A 484 8.59 -4.54 44.30
CA LEU A 484 7.29 -5.01 43.81
C LEU A 484 7.00 -6.44 44.27
N ASP A 485 5.74 -6.85 44.22
CA ASP A 485 5.32 -8.23 44.54
C ASP A 485 5.73 -9.20 43.42
N ASP A 486 6.40 -10.30 43.77
CA ASP A 486 6.80 -11.36 42.84
C ASP A 486 5.60 -12.06 42.18
N ASN A 487 4.40 -11.96 42.75
CA ASN A 487 3.17 -12.49 42.16
C ASN A 487 2.74 -11.79 40.85
N ILE A 488 3.42 -10.70 40.45
CA ILE A 488 3.14 -9.97 39.20
C ILE A 488 3.66 -10.73 37.96
N GLU A 489 4.59 -11.68 38.13
CA GLU A 489 5.17 -12.53 37.06
C GLU A 489 4.31 -13.76 36.68
#